data_AF-A0A1H8PBZ6-F1
#
_entry.id   AF-A0A1H8PBZ6-F1
#
_cell.length_a   1.000
_cell.length_b   1.000
_cell.length_c   1.000
_cell.angle_alpha   90.00
_cell.angle_beta   90.00
_cell.angle_gamma   90.00
#
_symmetry.space_group_name_H-M   'P 1'
#
loop_
_entity.id
_entity.type
_entity.pdbx_description
1 polymer ?
#
loop_
_entity_poly.entity_id
_entity_poly.type
_entity_poly.pdbx_seq_one_letter_code
_entity_poly.pdbx_strand_id
1 'polypeptide(L)' 'MAQDFDVHPNQIKHWRDQLLEGATGVFGDGPKAELEPVIDVKTLHAKLGELTLENDFLSGALSKAGLLPSARK' A
#
# COMPACT_ATOMS: atom_id res chain seq x y z
N MET A 1 27.66 -30.39 -16.18
CA MET A 1 26.84 -29.22 -15.80
C MET A 1 26.20 -28.54 -17.01
N ALA A 2 26.95 -28.02 -17.97
CA ALA A 2 26.34 -27.31 -19.12
C ALA A 2 25.59 -28.25 -20.09
N GLN A 3 26.15 -29.44 -20.35
CA GLN A 3 25.53 -30.48 -21.17
C GLN A 3 24.29 -31.12 -20.53
N ASP A 4 24.21 -31.15 -19.20
CA ASP A 4 23.10 -31.78 -18.47
C ASP A 4 21.79 -30.99 -18.60
N PHE A 5 21.90 -29.71 -18.98
CA PHE A 5 20.78 -28.77 -19.08
C PHE A 5 20.69 -28.12 -20.47
N ASP A 6 21.39 -28.68 -21.47
CA ASP A 6 21.47 -28.18 -22.86
C ASP A 6 21.76 -26.68 -22.98
N VAL A 7 22.65 -26.18 -22.12
CA VAL A 7 23.04 -24.76 -22.07
C VAL A 7 24.50 -24.61 -22.41
N HIS A 8 24.83 -23.54 -23.13
CA HIS A 8 26.21 -23.23 -23.48
C HIS A 8 26.97 -22.69 -22.25
N PRO A 9 28.24 -23.06 -22.03
CA PRO A 9 29.02 -22.56 -20.88
C PRO A 9 29.05 -21.04 -20.73
N ASN A 10 29.01 -20.32 -21.85
CA ASN A 10 28.98 -18.85 -21.85
C ASN A 10 27.65 -18.28 -21.30
N GLN A 11 26.53 -18.98 -21.46
CA GLN A 11 25.24 -18.59 -20.89
C GLN A 11 25.25 -18.75 -19.36
N ILE A 12 25.84 -19.83 -18.85
CA ILE A 12 26.00 -20.04 -17.40
C ILE A 12 26.87 -18.94 -16.78
N LYS A 13 27.95 -18.55 -17.47
CA LYS A 13 28.79 -17.43 -17.03
C LYS A 13 27.98 -16.13 -16.99
N HIS A 14 27.26 -15.82 -18.06
CA HIS A 14 26.44 -14.62 -18.13
C HIS A 14 25.39 -14.55 -17.01
N TRP A 15 24.66 -15.64 -16.77
CA TRP A 15 23.67 -15.71 -15.69
C TRP A 15 24.28 -15.61 -14.30
N ARG A 16 25.48 -16.18 -14.11
CA ARG A 16 26.22 -16.02 -12.85
C ARG A 16 26.61 -14.56 -12.63
N ASP A 17 27.13 -13.90 -13.64
CA ASP A 17 27.55 -12.50 -13.56
C ASP A 17 26.33 -11.61 -13.24
N GLN A 18 25.19 -11.84 -13.93
CA GLN A 18 23.91 -11.16 -13.66
C GLN A 18 23.39 -11.42 -12.23
N LEU A 19 23.46 -12.66 -11.77
CA LEU A 19 23.04 -13.02 -10.41
C LEU A 19 23.90 -12.31 -9.37
N LEU A 20 25.23 -12.30 -9.54
CA LEU A 20 26.16 -11.65 -8.60
C LEU A 20 25.97 -10.13 -8.58
N GLU A 21 25.72 -9.51 -9.73
CA GLU A 21 25.44 -8.07 -9.84
C GLU A 21 24.09 -7.70 -9.20
N GLY A 22 23.05 -8.52 -9.39
CA GLY A 22 21.71 -8.28 -8.85
C GLY A 22 21.46 -8.81 -7.43
N ALA A 23 22.34 -9.67 -6.90
CA ALA A 23 22.12 -10.36 -5.63
C ALA A 23 22.02 -9.39 -4.45
N THR A 24 22.80 -8.31 -4.44
CA THR A 24 22.76 -7.30 -3.37
C THR A 24 21.46 -6.51 -3.38
N GLY A 25 20.83 -6.31 -4.54
CA GLY A 25 19.54 -5.63 -4.66
C GLY A 25 18.36 -6.46 -4.15
N VAL A 26 18.47 -7.79 -4.18
CA VAL A 26 17.40 -8.73 -3.77
C VAL A 26 17.61 -9.31 -2.37
N PHE A 27 18.86 -9.65 -2.04
CA PHE A 27 19.25 -10.36 -0.82
C PHE A 27 20.15 -9.55 0.11
N GLY A 28 20.61 -8.37 -0.30
CA GLY A 28 21.23 -7.42 0.62
C GLY A 28 20.18 -6.84 1.57
N ASP A 29 20.62 -6.15 2.62
CA ASP A 29 19.76 -5.17 3.29
C ASP A 29 19.31 -4.20 2.19
N GLY A 30 18.06 -4.34 1.74
CA GLY A 30 17.54 -3.62 0.59
C GLY A 30 17.65 -2.11 0.80
N PRO A 31 17.41 -1.28 -0.25
CA PRO A 31 17.13 0.12 0.00
C PRO A 31 16.07 0.13 1.09
N LYS A 32 16.42 0.69 2.26
CA LYS A 32 15.54 0.80 3.43
C LYS A 32 14.19 1.18 2.86
N ALA A 33 13.24 0.24 2.85
CA ALA A 33 11.94 0.44 2.24
C ALA A 33 11.52 1.83 2.66
N GLU A 34 11.19 2.72 1.70
CA GLU A 34 10.80 4.10 1.98
C GLU A 34 9.96 4.03 3.23
N LEU A 35 10.52 4.55 4.35
CA LEU A 35 10.01 4.29 5.68
C LEU A 35 8.51 4.45 5.59
N GLU A 36 7.76 3.34 5.69
CA GLU A 36 6.32 3.42 5.48
C GLU A 36 5.85 4.57 6.36
N PRO A 37 5.09 5.53 5.79
CA PRO A 37 4.75 6.73 6.52
C PRO A 37 4.21 6.29 7.87
N VAL A 38 4.72 6.87 8.95
CA VAL A 38 4.26 6.49 10.29
C VAL A 38 2.79 6.90 10.37
N ILE A 39 1.89 5.97 10.09
CA ILE A 39 0.45 6.21 10.09
C ILE A 39 0.01 6.25 11.54
N ASP A 40 -0.36 7.44 12.02
CA ASP A 40 -1.00 7.58 13.32
C ASP A 40 -2.47 7.12 13.24
N VAL A 41 -2.66 5.81 13.37
CA VAL A 41 -3.96 5.15 13.37
C VAL A 41 -4.89 5.72 14.44
N LYS A 42 -4.36 6.18 15.57
CA LYS A 42 -5.17 6.78 16.64
C LYS A 42 -5.77 8.11 16.18
N THR A 43 -4.98 8.95 15.53
CA THR A 43 -5.47 10.21 14.96
C THR A 43 -6.51 9.96 13.87
N LEU A 44 -6.32 8.95 13.02
CA LEU A 44 -7.31 8.59 12.00
C LEU A 44 -8.64 8.12 12.62
N HIS A 45 -8.61 7.26 13.63
CA HIS A 45 -9.83 6.83 14.32
C HIS A 45 -10.55 7.97 15.06
N ALA A 46 -9.80 8.88 15.67
CA ALA A 46 -10.36 10.08 16.28
C ALA A 46 -11.10 10.93 15.23
N LYS A 47 -10.48 11.16 14.06
CA LYS A 47 -11.10 11.94 12.99
C LYS A 47 -12.32 11.24 12.40
N LEU A 48 -12.30 9.91 12.27
CA LEU A 48 -13.46 9.13 11.86
C LEU A 48 -14.63 9.32 12.82
N GLY A 49 -14.39 9.22 14.14
CA GLY A 49 -15.43 9.43 15.15
C GLY A 49 -16.01 10.84 15.15
N GLU A 50 -15.17 11.86 15.03
CA GLU A 50 -15.59 13.26 14.87
C GLU A 50 -16.51 13.44 13.66
N LEU A 51 -16.08 12.95 12.48
CA LEU A 51 -16.85 13.06 11.25
C LEU A 51 -18.18 12.28 11.32
N THR A 52 -18.20 11.11 11.97
CA THR A 52 -19.45 10.37 12.19
C THR A 52 -20.43 11.18 13.02
N LEU A 53 -19.99 11.76 14.14
CA LEU A 53 -20.84 12.58 14.99
C LEU A 53 -21.35 13.83 14.27
N GLU A 54 -20.48 14.51 13.51
CA GLU A 54 -20.87 15.69 12.72
C GLU A 54 -21.89 15.34 11.64
N ASN A 55 -21.69 14.22 10.92
CA ASN A 55 -22.60 13.79 9.87
C ASN A 55 -23.98 13.42 10.43
N ASP A 56 -24.02 12.66 11.53
CA ASP A 56 -25.25 12.28 12.21
C ASP A 56 -26.02 13.51 12.71
N PHE A 57 -25.31 14.48 13.30
CA PHE A 57 -25.89 15.74 13.73
C PHE A 57 -26.49 16.51 12.55
N LEU A 58 -25.74 16.71 11.47
CA LEU A 58 -26.20 17.44 10.29
C LEU A 58 -27.41 16.76 9.63
N SER A 59 -27.36 15.43 9.48
CA SER A 59 -28.47 14.64 8.95
C SER A 59 -29.73 14.79 9.81
N GLY A 60 -29.59 14.71 11.13
CA GLY A 60 -30.69 14.92 12.08
C GLY A 60 -31.23 16.36 12.06
N ALA A 61 -30.36 17.37 11.94
CA ALA A 61 -30.75 18.78 11.87
C ALA A 61 -31.50 19.08 10.57
N LEU A 62 -30.99 18.60 9.43
CA LEU A 62 -31.65 18.75 8.12
C LEU A 62 -33.00 18.03 8.07
N SER A 63 -33.12 16.86 8.75
CA SER A 63 -34.40 16.16 8.90
C SER A 63 -35.43 17.04 9.63
N LYS A 64 -35.03 17.61 10.77
CA LYS A 64 -35.88 18.50 11.59
C LYS A 64 -36.25 19.78 10.86
N ALA A 65 -35.34 20.32 10.04
CA ALA A 65 -35.57 21.51 9.24
C ALA A 65 -36.42 21.23 7.97
N GLY A 66 -36.73 19.97 7.65
CA GLY A 66 -37.44 19.60 6.41
C GLY A 66 -36.62 19.81 5.14
N LEU A 67 -35.29 19.92 5.26
CA LEU A 67 -34.38 20.24 4.17
C LEU A 67 -33.67 19.01 3.58
N LEU A 68 -33.87 17.82 4.15
CA LEU A 68 -33.32 16.60 3.56
C LEU A 68 -33.98 16.28 2.22
N PRO A 69 -33.21 16.16 1.12
CA PRO A 69 -33.75 15.85 -0.21
C PRO A 69 -34.47 14.50 -0.25
N SER A 70 -34.02 13.51 0.52
CA SER A 70 -34.60 12.18 0.65
C SER A 70 -35.88 12.11 1.49
N ALA A 71 -36.27 13.22 2.16
CA ALA A 71 -37.54 13.34 2.88
C ALA A 71 -38.66 14.00 2.05
N ARG A 72 -38.35 14.51 0.84
CA ARG A 72 -39.38 14.96 -0.11
C ARG A 72 -39.87 13.76 -0.93
N LYS A 73 -41.06 13.29 -0.60
CA LYS A 73 -41.83 12.30 -1.36
C LYS A 73 -42.67 12.99 -2.44
#